data_AF-A0A2G3JZ60-F1
#
_entry.id   AF-A0A2G3JZ60-F1
#
_cell.length_a   1.000
_cell.length_b   1.000
_cell.length_c   1.000
_cell.angle_alpha   90.00
_cell.angle_beta   90.00
_cell.angle_gamma   90.00
#
_symmetry.space_group_name_H-M   'P 1'
#
loop_
_entity.id
_entity.type
_entity.pdbx_description
1 polymer ?
#
loop_
_entity_poly.entity_id
_entity_poly.type
_entity_poly.pdbx_seq_one_letter_code
_entity_poly.pdbx_strand_id
1 'polypeptide(L)'
;MEDGRTASAAATLEARELIFDEVVLKAAVGNIRPDVTALQKSDQLFIEIAVNHFVDEEKRAKLLALDIPTVEIALDLIRHEEWDWDKLSELVIQSLENKQWLVFPDLAELRAEAKSKAIALAQALPPPHVANKCTKQRVMLGGATVYVYLWDDAITVRKYGLMHYDYFKEFARLMRRMGGLWGDHNDTWRLPRNVAEPLMHGLHKLQGAASENRI
;
A
#
# COMPACT_ATOMS: atom_id res chain seq x y z
N MET A 1 -7.72 -4.26 7.48
CA MET A 1 -8.75 -4.91 8.31
C MET A 1 -9.90 -3.94 8.50
N GLU A 2 -11.09 -4.38 8.94
CA GLU A 2 -12.25 -3.49 9.15
C GLU A 2 -11.97 -2.35 10.15
N ASP A 3 -11.02 -2.56 11.06
CA ASP A 3 -10.60 -1.56 12.04
C ASP A 3 -9.65 -0.48 11.48
N GLY A 4 -9.13 -0.62 10.25
CA GLY A 4 -8.21 0.33 9.62
C GLY A 4 -6.73 -0.07 9.68
N ARG A 5 -6.37 -1.20 10.29
CA ARG A 5 -4.99 -1.72 10.22
C ARG A 5 -4.66 -2.21 8.82
N THR A 6 -3.49 -1.82 8.32
CA THR A 6 -2.96 -2.25 7.03
C THR A 6 -1.52 -2.75 7.21
N ALA A 7 -1.19 -3.82 6.49
CA ALA A 7 0.17 -4.34 6.38
C ALA A 7 0.35 -4.96 4.99
N SER A 8 1.60 -5.06 4.55
CA SER A 8 1.98 -5.70 3.30
C SER A 8 2.98 -6.82 3.59
N ALA A 9 2.92 -7.89 2.80
CA ALA A 9 3.85 -9.01 2.87
C ALA A 9 4.03 -9.62 1.47
N ALA A 10 5.15 -10.32 1.29
CA ALA A 10 5.46 -11.05 0.07
C ALA A 10 5.67 -12.55 0.36
N ALA A 11 5.44 -13.37 -0.67
CA ALA A 11 5.85 -14.77 -0.72
C ALA A 11 6.73 -14.95 -1.96
N THR A 12 7.83 -15.67 -1.79
CA THR A 12 8.86 -15.86 -2.82
C THR A 12 9.19 -17.34 -2.90
N LEU A 13 9.47 -17.81 -4.11
CA LEU A 13 10.00 -19.14 -4.36
C LEU A 13 11.44 -19.02 -4.81
N GLU A 14 12.26 -19.99 -4.40
CA GLU A 14 13.61 -20.12 -4.90
C GLU A 14 13.59 -20.51 -6.38
N ALA A 15 14.52 -19.95 -7.14
CA ALA A 15 14.72 -20.35 -8.52
C ALA A 15 15.09 -21.85 -8.58
N ARG A 16 14.55 -22.53 -9.60
CA ARG A 16 14.84 -23.95 -9.85
C ARG A 16 15.09 -24.18 -11.32
N GLU A 17 15.98 -25.10 -11.62
CA GLU A 17 16.17 -25.61 -12.97
C GLU A 17 15.04 -26.57 -13.33
N LEU A 18 14.52 -26.43 -14.55
CA LEU A 18 13.54 -27.33 -15.12
C LEU A 18 14.21 -28.15 -16.22
N ILE A 19 14.13 -29.47 -16.10
CA ILE A 19 14.66 -30.42 -17.08
C ILE A 19 13.47 -31.12 -17.73
N PHE A 20 13.41 -31.05 -19.06
CA PHE A 20 12.31 -31.59 -19.85
C PHE A 20 12.73 -32.89 -20.54
N ASP A 21 11.80 -33.85 -20.59
CA ASP A 21 11.99 -35.16 -21.22
C ASP A 21 11.79 -35.06 -22.73
N GLU A 22 10.86 -34.21 -23.17
CA GLU A 22 10.51 -34.01 -24.57
C GLU A 22 10.22 -32.54 -24.86
N VAL A 23 10.55 -32.12 -26.08
CA VAL A 23 10.28 -30.77 -26.56
C VAL A 23 9.63 -30.86 -27.94
N VAL A 24 8.46 -30.24 -28.08
CA VAL A 24 7.70 -30.18 -29.33
C VAL A 24 7.59 -28.74 -29.78
N LEU A 25 8.03 -28.45 -31.01
CA LEU A 25 8.01 -27.11 -31.57
C LEU A 25 6.69 -26.84 -32.29
N LYS A 26 6.06 -25.70 -32.00
CA LYS A 26 4.88 -25.19 -32.73
C LYS A 26 3.74 -26.21 -32.85
N ALA A 27 3.48 -27.00 -31.82
CA ALA A 27 2.33 -27.89 -31.75
C ALA A 27 1.07 -27.10 -31.35
N ALA A 28 -0.07 -27.41 -31.97
CA ALA A 28 -1.35 -26.83 -31.58
C ALA A 28 -1.91 -27.58 -30.37
N VAL A 29 -2.33 -26.84 -29.34
CA VAL A 29 -3.02 -27.36 -28.16
C VAL A 29 -4.32 -26.58 -28.01
N GLY A 30 -5.45 -27.24 -28.29
CA GLY A 30 -6.76 -26.59 -28.35
C GLY A 30 -6.79 -25.49 -29.42
N ASN A 31 -7.03 -24.25 -29.01
CA ASN A 31 -7.08 -23.07 -29.87
C ASN A 31 -5.81 -22.19 -29.79
N ILE A 32 -4.73 -22.70 -29.19
CA ILE A 32 -3.45 -22.00 -29.07
C ILE A 32 -2.37 -22.83 -29.76
N ARG A 33 -1.34 -22.14 -30.26
CA ARG A 33 -0.13 -22.76 -30.81
C ARG A 33 1.09 -22.08 -30.18
N PRO A 34 1.63 -22.62 -29.06
CA PRO A 34 2.86 -22.11 -28.47
C PRO A 34 4.07 -22.35 -29.37
N ASP A 35 5.11 -21.53 -29.26
CA ASP A 35 6.36 -21.74 -30.01
C ASP A 35 7.05 -23.04 -29.60
N VAL A 36 7.06 -23.33 -28.31
CA VAL A 36 7.62 -24.55 -27.73
C VAL A 36 6.66 -25.10 -26.67
N THR A 37 6.41 -26.40 -26.74
CA THR A 37 5.79 -27.19 -25.68
C THR A 37 6.86 -28.10 -25.09
N ALA A 38 7.19 -27.89 -23.83
CA ALA A 38 8.16 -28.70 -23.10
C ALA A 38 7.41 -29.63 -22.14
N LEU A 39 7.75 -30.91 -22.16
CA LEU A 39 7.08 -31.96 -21.40
C LEU A 39 8.02 -32.50 -20.33
N GLN A 40 7.51 -32.63 -19.09
CA GLN A 40 8.20 -33.26 -17.99
C GLN A 40 7.24 -34.24 -17.30
N LYS A 41 7.47 -35.55 -17.47
CA LYS A 41 6.54 -36.61 -17.03
C LYS A 41 5.11 -36.39 -17.57
N SER A 42 4.18 -36.02 -16.69
CA SER A 42 2.76 -35.73 -17.00
C SER A 42 2.47 -34.24 -17.15
N ASP A 43 3.44 -33.38 -16.83
CA ASP A 43 3.28 -31.94 -16.81
C ASP A 43 3.81 -31.32 -18.11
N GLN A 44 3.22 -30.21 -18.50
CA GLN A 44 3.61 -29.47 -19.70
C GLN A 44 3.81 -27.99 -19.37
N LEU A 45 4.79 -27.39 -20.05
CA LEU A 45 5.11 -25.97 -19.99
C LEU A 45 5.10 -25.42 -21.42
N PHE A 46 4.43 -24.30 -21.62
CA PHE A 46 4.54 -23.53 -22.85
C PHE A 46 5.64 -22.48 -22.72
N ILE A 47 6.40 -22.32 -23.80
CA ILE A 47 7.41 -21.28 -23.93
C ILE A 47 7.12 -20.50 -25.21
N GLU A 48 6.97 -19.19 -25.08
CA GLU A 48 6.75 -18.23 -26.17
C GLU A 48 8.02 -17.41 -26.37
N ILE A 49 8.48 -17.27 -27.62
CA ILE A 49 9.68 -16.51 -27.94
C ILE A 49 9.26 -15.18 -28.56
N ALA A 50 9.28 -14.12 -27.74
CA ALA A 50 8.92 -12.77 -28.17
C ALA A 50 10.14 -12.05 -28.74
N VAL A 51 10.22 -11.98 -30.08
CA VAL A 51 11.30 -11.27 -30.77
C VAL A 51 10.93 -9.81 -31.02
N ASN A 52 9.84 -9.58 -31.77
CA ASN A 52 9.32 -8.23 -32.06
C ASN A 52 7.91 -8.00 -31.49
N HIS A 53 7.21 -9.09 -31.17
CA HIS A 53 5.84 -9.05 -30.69
C HIS A 53 5.72 -9.95 -29.47
N PHE A 54 5.29 -9.36 -28.37
CA PHE A 54 4.89 -10.08 -27.17
C PHE A 54 3.52 -10.72 -27.38
N VAL A 55 3.22 -11.73 -26.58
CA VAL A 55 1.90 -12.33 -26.45
C VAL A 55 0.90 -11.23 -26.08
N ASP A 56 -0.09 -11.05 -26.94
CA ASP A 56 -1.17 -10.07 -26.72
C ASP A 56 -2.16 -10.54 -25.63
N GLU A 57 -3.05 -9.64 -25.23
CA GLU A 57 -4.03 -9.93 -24.17
C GLU A 57 -5.03 -11.03 -24.58
N GLU A 58 -5.36 -11.17 -25.87
CA GLU A 58 -6.29 -12.19 -26.33
C GLU A 58 -5.67 -13.59 -26.19
N LYS A 59 -4.44 -13.77 -26.65
CA LYS A 59 -3.68 -15.01 -26.51
C LYS A 59 -3.38 -15.29 -25.03
N ARG A 60 -3.02 -14.26 -24.26
CA ARG A 60 -2.82 -14.37 -22.81
C ARG A 60 -4.07 -14.86 -22.07
N ALA A 61 -5.25 -14.35 -22.40
CA ALA A 61 -6.50 -14.80 -21.82
C ALA A 61 -6.78 -16.28 -22.14
N LYS A 62 -6.48 -16.73 -23.36
CA LYS A 62 -6.61 -18.15 -23.73
C LYS A 62 -5.62 -19.03 -22.96
N LEU A 63 -4.37 -18.59 -22.79
CA LEU A 63 -3.35 -19.31 -22.01
C LEU A 63 -3.79 -19.47 -20.55
N LEU A 64 -4.29 -18.40 -19.93
CA LEU A 64 -4.85 -18.43 -18.57
C LEU A 64 -6.04 -19.38 -18.45
N ALA A 65 -6.92 -19.41 -19.47
CA ALA A 65 -8.09 -20.29 -19.46
C ALA A 65 -7.74 -21.77 -19.60
N LEU A 66 -6.62 -22.11 -20.26
CA LEU A 66 -6.12 -23.48 -20.32
C LEU A 66 -5.42 -23.91 -19.02
N ASP A 67 -5.06 -22.96 -18.15
CA ASP A 67 -4.33 -23.18 -16.90
C ASP A 67 -3.03 -23.98 -17.09
N ILE A 68 -2.37 -23.77 -18.24
CA ILE A 68 -1.10 -24.41 -18.57
C ILE A 68 0.02 -23.42 -18.22
N PRO A 69 1.02 -23.82 -17.42
CA PRO A 69 2.19 -23.01 -17.13
C PRO A 69 2.80 -22.46 -18.41
N THR A 70 3.04 -21.15 -18.45
CA THR A 70 3.55 -20.49 -19.66
C THR A 70 4.56 -19.43 -19.31
N VAL A 71 5.75 -19.51 -19.92
CA VAL A 71 6.79 -18.50 -19.86
C VAL A 71 6.90 -17.82 -21.22
N GLU A 72 7.08 -16.51 -21.21
CA GLU A 72 7.51 -15.75 -22.37
C GLU A 72 8.97 -15.34 -22.19
N ILE A 73 9.77 -15.55 -23.23
CA ILE A 73 11.17 -15.16 -23.30
C ILE A 73 11.31 -14.06 -24.35
N ALA A 74 11.71 -12.88 -23.89
CA ALA A 74 11.95 -11.74 -24.75
C ALA A 74 13.36 -11.79 -25.36
N LEU A 75 13.46 -11.63 -26.67
CA LEU A 75 14.73 -11.48 -27.38
C LEU A 75 14.73 -10.13 -28.09
N ASP A 76 15.43 -9.15 -27.52
CA ASP A 76 15.55 -7.82 -28.11
C ASP A 76 16.60 -7.82 -29.23
N LEU A 77 16.15 -7.87 -30.49
CA LEU A 77 17.03 -7.80 -31.66
C LEU A 77 17.72 -6.44 -31.82
N ILE A 78 17.18 -5.37 -31.24
CA ILE A 78 17.69 -4.00 -31.44
C ILE A 78 18.95 -3.76 -30.61
N ARG A 79 19.08 -4.44 -29.46
CA ARG A 79 20.23 -4.30 -28.56
C ARG A 79 21.45 -5.14 -28.96
N HIS A 80 21.31 -6.05 -29.92
CA HIS A 80 22.36 -6.98 -30.30
C HIS A 80 22.60 -6.99 -31.82
N GLU A 81 23.70 -6.38 -32.26
CA GLU A 81 24.09 -6.30 -33.67
C GLU A 81 24.59 -7.65 -34.23
N GLU A 82 25.15 -8.53 -33.38
CA GLU A 82 25.65 -9.86 -33.76
C GLU A 82 25.22 -10.94 -32.75
N TRP A 83 24.49 -11.93 -33.25
CA TRP A 83 24.03 -13.11 -32.52
C TRP A 83 25.00 -14.27 -32.72
N ASP A 84 25.44 -14.87 -31.62
CA ASP A 84 26.13 -16.15 -31.59
C ASP A 84 25.41 -17.10 -30.64
N TRP A 85 25.73 -18.39 -30.74
CA TRP A 85 25.08 -19.44 -29.96
C TRP A 85 25.36 -19.31 -28.45
N ASP A 86 26.52 -18.77 -28.07
CA ASP A 86 26.89 -18.60 -26.67
C ASP A 86 26.03 -17.52 -26.00
N LYS A 87 25.88 -16.36 -26.64
CA LYS A 87 24.98 -15.29 -26.19
C LYS A 87 23.52 -15.74 -26.16
N LEU A 88 23.07 -16.48 -27.16
CA LEU A 88 21.69 -16.98 -27.18
C LEU A 88 21.46 -17.97 -26.02
N SER A 89 22.42 -18.84 -25.74
CA SER A 89 22.37 -19.76 -24.60
C SER A 89 22.34 -19.00 -23.26
N GLU A 90 23.19 -17.98 -23.12
CA GLU A 90 23.19 -17.11 -21.94
C GLU A 90 21.83 -16.43 -21.73
N LEU A 91 21.27 -15.82 -22.79
CA LEU A 91 20.00 -15.09 -22.69
C LEU A 91 18.79 -16.02 -22.54
N VAL A 92 18.74 -17.15 -23.24
CA VAL A 92 17.56 -18.03 -23.25
C VAL A 92 17.58 -19.04 -22.11
N ILE A 93 18.74 -19.55 -21.71
CA ILE A 93 18.84 -20.63 -20.73
C ILE A 93 19.28 -20.09 -19.36
N GLN A 94 20.36 -19.29 -19.31
CA GLN A 94 21.03 -18.94 -18.04
C GLN A 94 20.44 -17.70 -17.36
N SER A 95 20.11 -16.67 -18.13
CA SER A 95 19.60 -15.40 -17.61
C SER A 95 18.12 -15.54 -17.20
N LEU A 96 17.69 -14.79 -16.18
CA LEU A 96 16.27 -14.65 -15.83
C LEU A 96 15.68 -13.32 -16.27
N GLU A 97 16.51 -12.36 -16.69
CA GLU A 97 16.08 -10.96 -16.91
C GLU A 97 15.07 -10.80 -18.04
N ASN A 98 15.12 -11.69 -19.03
CA ASN A 98 14.26 -11.64 -20.21
C ASN A 98 13.09 -12.64 -20.13
N LYS A 99 12.83 -13.24 -18.97
CA LYS A 99 11.81 -14.26 -18.78
C LYS A 99 10.69 -13.71 -17.92
N GLN A 100 9.47 -13.96 -18.36
CA GLN A 100 8.30 -13.64 -17.56
C GLN A 100 7.28 -14.76 -17.60
N TRP A 101 6.66 -15.02 -16.46
CA TRP A 101 5.54 -15.94 -16.37
C TRP A 101 4.28 -15.25 -16.89
N LEU A 102 3.67 -15.82 -17.93
CA LEU A 102 2.33 -15.44 -18.38
C LEU A 102 1.27 -16.16 -17.55
N VAL A 103 1.53 -17.43 -17.22
CA VAL A 103 0.71 -18.30 -16.37
C VAL A 103 1.64 -19.02 -15.41
N PHE A 104 1.51 -18.79 -14.11
CA PHE A 104 2.36 -19.42 -13.08
C PHE A 104 1.55 -20.48 -12.32
N PRO A 105 2.01 -21.76 -12.26
CA PRO A 105 1.23 -22.90 -11.76
C PRO A 105 0.70 -22.71 -10.34
N ASP A 106 1.45 -22.03 -9.46
CA ASP A 106 1.14 -21.95 -8.03
C ASP A 106 0.78 -20.52 -7.58
N LEU A 107 0.31 -19.67 -8.50
CA LEU A 107 0.11 -18.25 -8.22
C LEU A 107 -0.96 -18.03 -7.14
N ALA A 108 -2.00 -18.86 -7.13
CA ALA A 108 -3.06 -18.81 -6.13
C ALA A 108 -2.54 -19.13 -4.73
N GLU A 109 -1.69 -20.15 -4.60
CA GLU A 109 -1.10 -20.57 -3.33
C GLU A 109 -0.14 -19.50 -2.79
N LEU A 110 0.74 -18.96 -3.64
CA LEU A 110 1.64 -17.86 -3.27
C LEU A 110 0.87 -16.61 -2.81
N ARG A 111 -0.23 -16.28 -3.50
CA ARG A 111 -1.10 -15.16 -3.09
C ARG A 111 -1.77 -15.44 -1.76
N ALA A 112 -2.21 -16.67 -1.50
CA ALA A 112 -2.80 -17.06 -0.24
C ALA A 112 -1.77 -16.96 0.91
N GLU A 113 -0.54 -17.40 0.69
CA GLU A 113 0.55 -17.28 1.65
C GLU A 113 0.88 -15.81 1.95
N ALA A 114 1.10 -14.98 0.92
CA ALA A 114 1.37 -13.55 1.08
C ALA A 114 0.23 -12.84 1.82
N LYS A 115 -1.03 -13.18 1.50
CA LYS A 115 -2.21 -12.66 2.19
C LYS A 115 -2.25 -13.08 3.66
N SER A 116 -1.96 -14.34 3.97
CA SER A 116 -1.91 -14.86 5.34
C SER A 116 -0.85 -14.12 6.17
N LYS A 117 0.36 -13.95 5.63
CA LYS A 117 1.43 -13.16 6.27
C LYS A 117 1.01 -11.71 6.49
N ALA A 118 0.41 -11.06 5.50
CA ALA A 118 -0.06 -9.69 5.62
C ALA A 118 -1.15 -9.54 6.70
N ILE A 119 -2.06 -10.52 6.81
CA ILE A 119 -3.09 -10.55 7.87
C ILE A 119 -2.43 -10.71 9.24
N ALA A 120 -1.49 -11.64 9.39
CA ALA A 120 -0.79 -11.86 10.65
C ALA A 120 -0.02 -10.61 11.11
N LEU A 121 0.68 -9.94 10.17
CA LEU A 121 1.36 -8.66 10.45
C LEU A 121 0.37 -7.56 10.85
N ALA A 122 -0.74 -7.42 10.13
CA ALA A 122 -1.77 -6.44 10.47
C ALA A 122 -2.39 -6.71 11.85
N GLN A 123 -2.58 -7.99 12.23
CA GLN A 123 -3.10 -8.37 13.54
C GLN A 123 -2.10 -8.11 14.67
N ALA A 124 -0.81 -8.23 14.41
CA ALA A 124 0.25 -7.93 15.37
C ALA A 124 0.42 -6.42 15.62
N LEU A 125 -0.04 -5.56 14.71
CA LEU A 125 -0.09 -4.12 14.94
C LEU A 125 -1.07 -3.81 16.07
N PRO A 126 -0.75 -2.83 16.95
CA PRO A 126 -1.68 -2.39 17.96
C PRO A 126 -3.00 -1.99 17.29
N PRO A 127 -4.15 -2.33 17.89
CA PRO A 127 -5.43 -1.91 17.36
C PRO A 127 -5.40 -0.39 17.14
N PRO A 128 -6.00 0.10 16.05
CA PRO A 128 -6.10 1.53 15.83
C PRO A 128 -6.83 2.11 17.02
N HIS A 129 -6.37 3.26 17.50
CA HIS A 129 -6.80 3.83 18.78
C HIS A 129 -8.31 4.11 18.72
N VAL A 130 -9.13 3.15 19.19
CA VAL A 130 -10.58 3.33 19.31
C VAL A 130 -10.78 4.17 20.56
N ALA A 131 -11.12 5.44 20.35
CA ALA A 131 -11.32 6.40 21.41
C ALA A 131 -12.40 5.93 22.39
N ASN A 132 -11.99 5.33 23.51
CA ASN A 132 -12.89 4.94 24.59
C ASN A 132 -12.75 5.95 25.73
N LYS A 133 -13.90 6.50 26.14
CA LYS A 133 -14.11 7.70 26.99
C LYS A 133 -13.61 9.02 26.41
N CYS A 134 -14.59 9.86 26.06
CA CYS A 134 -14.39 11.24 25.68
C CYS A 134 -15.10 12.15 26.69
N THR A 135 -14.35 12.98 27.41
CA THR A 135 -14.96 14.08 28.15
C THR A 135 -14.93 15.34 27.28
N LYS A 136 -16.10 15.89 27.00
CA LYS A 136 -16.25 17.10 26.19
C LYS A 136 -16.36 18.33 27.08
N GLN A 137 -15.51 19.31 26.85
CA GLN A 137 -15.57 20.63 27.48
C GLN A 137 -15.74 21.72 26.42
N ARG A 138 -16.33 22.86 26.82
CA ARG A 138 -16.63 23.98 25.92
C ARG A 138 -16.17 25.29 26.54
N VAL A 139 -15.47 26.10 25.74
CA VAL A 139 -15.06 27.46 26.10
C VAL A 139 -15.47 28.43 24.98
N MET A 140 -15.99 29.60 25.34
CA MET A 140 -16.28 30.67 24.38
C MET A 140 -15.09 31.62 24.31
N LEU A 141 -14.55 31.86 23.12
CA LEU A 141 -13.39 32.73 22.89
C LEU A 141 -13.63 33.63 21.68
N GLY A 142 -13.61 34.95 21.89
CA GLY A 142 -13.65 35.94 20.81
C GLY A 142 -14.82 35.77 19.82
N GLY A 143 -15.99 35.31 20.29
CA GLY A 143 -17.17 35.05 19.45
C GLY A 143 -17.29 33.64 18.87
N ALA A 144 -16.28 32.79 19.02
CA ALA A 144 -16.31 31.40 18.58
C ALA A 144 -16.44 30.42 19.76
N THR A 145 -17.03 29.26 19.48
CA THR A 145 -17.08 28.13 20.41
C THR A 145 -15.87 27.23 20.19
N VAL A 146 -15.07 27.01 21.24
CA VAL A 146 -13.97 26.06 21.24
C VAL A 146 -14.38 24.83 22.05
N TYR A 147 -14.39 23.67 21.40
CA TYR A 147 -14.60 22.38 22.04
C TYR A 147 -13.26 21.71 22.30
N VAL A 148 -13.10 21.20 23.52
CA VAL A 148 -11.96 20.38 23.94
C VAL A 148 -12.48 18.98 24.23
N TYR A 149 -11.96 18.01 23.51
CA TYR A 149 -12.28 16.59 23.70
C TYR A 149 -11.09 15.95 24.39
N LEU A 150 -11.31 15.47 25.60
CA LEU A 150 -10.32 14.74 26.40
C LEU A 150 -10.53 13.25 26.16
N TRP A 151 -9.60 12.66 25.41
CA TRP A 151 -9.49 11.23 25.21
C TRP A 151 -8.54 10.65 26.26
N ASP A 152 -8.47 9.33 26.38
CA ASP A 152 -7.57 8.68 27.35
C ASP A 152 -6.07 8.93 27.04
N ASP A 153 -5.71 9.04 25.75
CA ASP A 153 -4.32 9.17 25.27
C ASP A 153 -3.99 10.55 24.67
N ALA A 154 -5.02 11.34 24.32
CA ALA A 154 -4.85 12.59 23.58
C ALA A 154 -5.90 13.64 23.93
N ILE A 155 -5.68 14.84 23.41
CA ILE A 155 -6.65 15.92 23.41
C ILE A 155 -6.88 16.38 21.98
N THR A 156 -8.14 16.59 21.60
CA THR A 156 -8.45 17.29 20.34
C THR A 156 -9.21 18.57 20.64
N VAL A 157 -8.79 19.67 20.02
CA VAL A 157 -9.41 20.99 20.19
C VAL A 157 -9.95 21.47 18.85
N ARG A 158 -11.22 21.85 18.81
CA ARG A 158 -11.90 22.31 17.59
C ARG A 158 -12.64 23.60 17.81
N LYS A 159 -12.45 24.56 16.90
CA LYS A 159 -13.13 25.85 16.90
C LYS A 159 -14.32 25.82 15.92
N TYR A 160 -15.45 26.35 16.35
CA TYR A 160 -16.64 26.56 15.53
C TYR A 160 -17.04 28.03 15.54
N GLY A 161 -17.33 28.56 14.35
CA GLY A 161 -17.67 29.98 14.16
C GLY A 161 -16.44 30.88 13.94
N LEU A 162 -16.75 32.14 13.66
CA LEU A 162 -15.75 33.19 13.44
C LEU A 162 -15.21 33.67 14.78
N MET A 163 -13.90 33.55 14.97
CA MET A 163 -13.19 34.06 16.15
C MET A 163 -12.52 35.36 15.77
N HIS A 164 -12.63 36.37 16.62
CA HIS A 164 -11.92 37.62 16.47
C HIS A 164 -10.41 37.37 16.32
N TYR A 165 -9.76 38.10 15.42
CA TYR A 165 -8.40 37.80 14.96
C TYR A 165 -7.36 37.78 16.08
N ASP A 166 -7.45 38.71 17.04
CA ASP A 166 -6.53 38.75 18.18
C ASP A 166 -6.68 37.53 19.11
N TYR A 167 -7.91 37.02 19.27
CA TYR A 167 -8.15 35.77 19.99
C TYR A 167 -7.60 34.59 19.21
N PHE A 168 -7.75 34.58 17.89
CA PHE A 168 -7.22 33.50 17.07
C PHE A 168 -5.70 33.41 17.16
N LYS A 169 -5.00 34.56 17.12
CA LYS A 169 -3.54 34.61 17.29
C LYS A 169 -3.12 33.99 18.61
N GLU A 170 -3.68 34.46 19.72
CA GLU A 170 -3.30 33.98 21.05
C GLU A 170 -3.74 32.52 21.31
N PHE A 171 -4.89 32.12 20.77
CA PHE A 171 -5.35 30.73 20.75
C PHE A 171 -4.36 29.82 20.00
N ALA A 172 -3.98 30.15 18.78
CA ALA A 172 -3.03 29.36 17.99
C ALA A 172 -1.65 29.31 18.67
N ARG A 173 -1.22 30.41 19.29
CA ARG A 173 0.02 30.48 20.09
C ARG A 173 -0.02 29.53 21.27
N LEU A 174 -1.15 29.49 21.99
CA LEU A 174 -1.38 28.57 23.10
C LEU A 174 -1.30 27.12 22.65
N MET A 175 -1.98 26.75 21.56
CA MET A 175 -1.96 25.39 21.02
C MET A 175 -0.53 24.94 20.67
N ARG A 176 0.23 25.78 19.94
CA ARG A 176 1.62 25.48 19.57
C ARG A 176 2.54 25.34 20.78
N ARG A 177 2.40 26.23 21.78
CA ARG A 177 3.20 26.16 23.01
C ARG A 177 3.00 24.86 23.78
N MET A 178 1.82 24.25 23.65
CA MET A 178 1.47 22.99 24.30
C MET A 178 1.80 21.75 23.45
N GLY A 179 2.59 21.91 22.39
CA GLY A 179 2.96 20.82 21.49
C GLY A 179 1.83 20.41 20.54
N GLY A 180 0.87 21.30 20.28
CA GLY A 180 -0.25 21.02 19.40
C GLY A 180 0.16 20.90 17.94
N LEU A 181 -0.36 19.85 17.29
CA LEU A 181 -0.26 19.63 15.86
C LEU A 181 -1.56 20.07 15.18
N TRP A 182 -1.44 20.89 14.15
CA TRP A 182 -2.58 21.30 13.32
C TRP A 182 -2.91 20.19 12.32
N GLY A 183 -4.17 19.77 12.28
CA GLY A 183 -4.69 18.88 11.25
C GLY A 183 -5.55 19.66 10.26
N ASP A 184 -5.21 19.55 8.97
CA ASP A 184 -5.90 20.25 7.88
C ASP A 184 -7.35 19.78 7.68
N HIS A 185 -7.66 18.57 8.13
CA HIS A 185 -9.03 18.05 8.11
C HIS A 185 -9.79 18.55 9.34
N ASN A 186 -10.86 19.34 9.12
CA ASN A 186 -11.81 19.83 10.13
C ASN A 186 -11.29 20.90 11.13
N ASP A 187 -10.24 21.65 10.83
CA ASP A 187 -9.69 22.72 11.68
C ASP A 187 -9.42 22.26 13.12
N THR A 188 -8.74 21.12 13.26
CA THR A 188 -8.58 20.43 14.54
C THR A 188 -7.13 20.43 14.99
N TRP A 189 -6.91 20.84 16.23
CA TRP A 189 -5.62 20.68 16.91
C TRP A 189 -5.58 19.37 17.68
N ARG A 190 -4.49 18.63 17.60
CA ARG A 190 -4.22 17.46 18.43
C ARG A 190 -3.08 17.77 19.41
N LEU A 191 -3.29 17.49 20.69
CA LEU A 191 -2.30 17.72 21.75
C LEU A 191 -2.09 16.45 22.60
N PRO A 192 -0.92 16.31 23.25
CA PRO A 192 -0.67 15.27 24.24
C PRO A 192 -1.66 15.31 25.43
N ARG A 193 -1.98 14.16 26.04
CA ARG A 193 -2.92 14.11 27.18
C ARG A 193 -2.44 14.82 28.44
N ASN A 194 -1.13 14.87 28.66
CA ASN A 194 -0.52 15.46 29.86
C ASN A 194 -0.66 16.98 29.93
N VAL A 195 -1.07 17.66 28.84
CA VAL A 195 -1.30 19.11 28.84
C VAL A 195 -2.74 19.53 29.12
N ALA A 196 -3.63 18.62 29.54
CA ALA A 196 -5.06 18.93 29.72
C ALA A 196 -5.34 20.06 30.72
N GLU A 197 -4.76 19.98 31.92
CA GLU A 197 -4.94 21.01 32.95
C GLU A 197 -4.36 22.37 32.54
N PRO A 198 -3.10 22.49 32.08
CA PRO A 198 -2.56 23.78 31.66
C PRO A 198 -3.28 24.33 30.42
N LEU A 199 -3.78 23.46 29.52
CA LEU A 199 -4.62 23.86 28.39
C LEU A 199 -5.90 24.53 28.86
N MET A 200 -6.66 23.89 29.74
CA MET A 200 -7.91 24.45 30.26
C MET A 200 -7.67 25.75 31.02
N HIS A 201 -6.62 25.82 31.85
CA HIS A 201 -6.24 27.06 32.53
C HIS A 201 -5.91 28.19 31.53
N GLY A 202 -5.14 27.89 30.48
CA GLY A 202 -4.80 28.84 29.44
C GLY A 202 -6.01 29.36 28.67
N LEU A 203 -6.95 28.47 28.33
CA LEU A 203 -8.20 28.84 27.64
C LEU A 203 -9.08 29.74 28.53
N HIS A 204 -9.22 29.44 29.82
CA HIS A 204 -9.97 30.29 30.75
C HIS A 204 -9.30 31.64 30.97
N LYS A 205 -7.96 31.71 30.98
CA LYS A 205 -7.24 33.00 31.03
C LYS A 205 -7.52 33.86 29.80
N LEU A 206 -7.51 33.26 28.61
CA LEU A 206 -7.88 33.96 27.36
C LEU A 206 -9.35 34.40 27.37
N GLN A 207 -10.23 33.62 27.97
CA GLN A 207 -11.64 33.98 28.17
C GLN A 207 -11.78 35.16 29.15
N GLY A 208 -11.03 35.16 30.25
CA GLY A 208 -11.07 36.18 31.30
C GLY A 208 -10.45 37.52 30.91
N ALA A 209 -9.37 37.52 30.12
CA ALA A 209 -8.73 38.75 29.59
C ALA A 209 -9.67 39.58 28.69
N ALA A 210 -10.78 38.98 28.22
CA ALA A 210 -11.85 39.66 27.48
C ALA A 210 -12.73 40.56 28.36
N SER A 211 -12.89 40.19 29.63
CA SER A 211 -13.83 40.82 30.57
C SER A 211 -13.30 42.12 31.14
N GLU A 212 -11.98 42.28 31.24
CA GLU A 212 -11.32 43.47 31.79
C GLU A 212 -11.17 44.60 30.76
N ASN A 213 -11.33 44.33 29.47
CA ASN A 213 -11.25 45.33 28.38
C ASN A 213 -12.62 45.86 27.91
N ARG A 214 -13.68 45.63 28.71
CA ARG A 214 -15.00 46.28 28.56
C ARG A 214 -15.31 47.11 29.82
N ILE A 215 -14.56 48.19 30.02
CA ILE A 215 -14.97 49.37 30.80
C ILE A 215 -14.65 50.58 29.95
#